data_AF-A0A0K2UR94-F1
#
_entry.id   AF-A0A0K2UR94-F1
#
_cell.length_a   1.000
_cell.length_b   1.000
_cell.length_c   1.000
_cell.angle_alpha   90.00
_cell.angle_beta   90.00
_cell.angle_gamma   90.00
#
_symmetry.space_group_name_H-M   'P 1'
#
loop_
_entity.id
_entity.type
_entity.pdbx_description
1 polymer ?
#
loop_
_entity_poly.entity_id
_entity_poly.type
_entity_poly.pdbx_seq_one_letter_code
_entity_poly.pdbx_strand_id
1 'polypeptide(L)'
;MTIIVFLVDTSASMEQKAYVSGRCSLLDVAKGAVEFFVKMRQKSCESRGDRYMLLTFEDYPRNIKAGWKENLQTFMSELKNLVASGMTTMGSALKQVFDILNMNRMQTGIDMYGQGRYPFYLEPAVIIVISDGGKLTTQGTVQAELNLPMYSTVPGSELTREPFRWDQRLYALVLRMAGTPPASQDGHVATDNSPIDAMCEVTGGRSYMVTSQRVLHQCIDSLVQKLQFG
;
A
#
# COMPACT_ATOMS: atom_id res chain seq x y z
N MET A 1 -9.45 -16.12 -2.80
CA MET A 1 -8.04 -15.82 -2.48
C MET A 1 -7.82 -14.38 -2.90
N THR A 2 -7.50 -13.51 -1.94
CA THR A 2 -7.21 -12.10 -2.22
C THR A 2 -5.74 -11.84 -1.93
N ILE A 3 -5.09 -11.10 -2.82
CA ILE A 3 -3.71 -10.66 -2.64
C ILE A 3 -3.75 -9.33 -1.91
N ILE A 4 -3.07 -9.24 -0.77
CA ILE A 4 -2.97 -8.01 0.01
C ILE A 4 -1.51 -7.58 0.00
N VAL A 5 -1.24 -6.46 -0.68
CA VAL A 5 0.09 -5.88 -0.79
C VAL A 5 0.18 -4.69 0.15
N PHE A 6 1.10 -4.76 1.10
CA PHE A 6 1.48 -3.61 1.91
C PHE A 6 2.67 -2.92 1.28
N LEU A 7 2.47 -1.67 0.87
CA LEU A 7 3.53 -0.80 0.44
C LEU A 7 3.81 0.20 1.56
N VAL A 8 4.86 -0.05 2.33
CA VAL A 8 5.24 0.76 3.49
C VAL A 8 6.32 1.75 3.08
N ASP A 9 6.05 3.03 3.28
CA ASP A 9 7.06 4.07 3.17
C ASP A 9 8.13 3.86 4.25
N THR A 10 9.36 3.65 3.80
CA THR A 10 10.54 3.53 4.66
C THR A 10 11.48 4.71 4.46
N SER A 11 11.02 5.84 3.90
CA SER A 11 11.86 7.02 3.74
C SER A 11 12.27 7.63 5.09
N ALA A 12 13.31 8.45 5.07
CA ALA A 12 13.80 9.12 6.29
C ALA A 12 12.77 10.03 6.97
N SER A 13 11.76 10.52 6.24
CA SER A 13 10.71 11.37 6.82
C SER A 13 9.76 10.60 7.76
N MET A 14 9.71 9.27 7.65
CA MET A 14 8.94 8.40 8.53
C MET A 14 9.52 8.28 9.96
N GLU A 15 10.72 8.81 10.23
CA GLU A 15 11.31 8.91 11.59
C GLU A 15 10.76 10.08 12.42
N GLN A 16 9.83 10.87 11.86
CA GLN A 16 9.15 11.89 12.63
C GLN A 16 8.39 11.28 13.81
N LYS A 17 8.45 11.96 14.97
CA LYS A 17 7.79 11.48 16.19
C LYS A 17 6.33 11.92 16.21
N ALA A 18 5.44 10.95 16.38
CA ALA A 18 4.03 11.22 16.62
C ALA A 18 3.76 11.44 18.12
N TYR A 19 2.79 12.30 18.44
CA TYR A 19 2.39 12.55 19.83
C TYR A 19 1.85 11.30 20.55
N VAL A 20 1.37 10.31 19.80
CA VAL A 20 0.55 9.17 20.29
C VAL A 20 1.21 8.28 21.35
N SER A 21 2.52 8.36 21.60
CA SER A 21 3.12 7.75 22.79
C SER A 21 4.46 8.38 23.20
N GLY A 22 4.75 9.62 22.77
CA GLY A 22 5.98 10.35 23.06
C GLY A 22 7.31 9.73 22.55
N ARG A 23 7.31 8.48 22.08
CA ARG A 23 8.51 7.72 21.67
C ARG A 23 8.39 6.95 20.35
N CYS A 24 7.21 6.90 19.73
CA CYS A 24 7.01 6.15 18.49
C CYS A 24 7.27 7.03 17.26
N SER A 25 8.02 6.51 16.30
CA SER A 25 8.15 7.08 14.96
C SER A 25 6.86 6.84 14.15
N LEU A 26 6.66 7.57 13.04
CA LEU A 26 5.58 7.25 12.10
C LEU A 26 5.74 5.85 11.51
N LEU A 27 6.99 5.38 11.33
CA LEU A 27 7.26 4.00 10.90
C LEU A 27 6.76 2.97 11.92
N ASP A 28 6.94 3.21 13.23
CA ASP A 28 6.43 2.32 14.27
C ASP A 28 4.89 2.27 14.26
N VAL A 29 4.25 3.42 14.01
CA VAL A 29 2.80 3.48 13.83
C VAL A 29 2.37 2.71 12.58
N ALA A 30 3.10 2.84 11.47
CA ALA A 30 2.84 2.09 10.24
C ALA A 30 2.96 0.57 10.46
N LYS A 31 4.02 0.11 11.14
CA LYS A 31 4.19 -1.31 11.52
C LYS A 31 3.01 -1.79 12.36
N GLY A 32 2.64 -1.02 13.40
CA GLY A 32 1.49 -1.33 14.25
C GLY A 32 0.16 -1.37 13.48
N ALA A 33 -0.02 -0.50 12.48
CA ALA A 33 -1.18 -0.49 11.59
C ALA A 33 -1.29 -1.80 10.80
N VAL A 34 -0.18 -2.25 10.21
CA VAL A 34 -0.11 -3.51 9.45
C VAL A 34 -0.39 -4.71 10.36
N GLU A 35 0.22 -4.77 11.55
CA GLU A 35 -0.03 -5.83 12.52
C GLU A 35 -1.51 -5.87 12.95
N PHE A 36 -2.09 -4.71 13.25
CA PHE A 36 -3.50 -4.60 13.62
C PHE A 36 -4.42 -5.03 12.47
N PHE A 37 -4.12 -4.61 11.24
CA PHE A 37 -4.86 -5.03 10.05
C PHE A 37 -4.86 -6.55 9.89
N VAL A 38 -3.69 -7.20 9.93
CA VAL A 38 -3.57 -8.65 9.78
C VAL A 38 -4.37 -9.36 10.86
N LYS A 39 -4.30 -8.87 12.11
CA LYS A 39 -5.06 -9.41 13.24
C LYS A 39 -6.57 -9.26 13.06
N MET A 40 -7.05 -8.14 12.50
CA MET A 40 -8.47 -7.93 12.21
C MET A 40 -8.94 -8.81 11.05
N ARG A 41 -8.16 -8.93 9.99
CA ARG A 41 -8.47 -9.75 8.83
C ARG A 41 -8.56 -11.24 9.21
N GLN A 42 -7.67 -11.73 10.07
CA GLN A 42 -7.67 -13.10 10.59
C GLN A 42 -8.92 -13.50 11.38
N LYS A 43 -9.77 -12.55 11.79
CA LYS A 43 -11.06 -12.85 12.42
C LYS A 43 -12.07 -13.42 11.42
N SER A 44 -11.93 -13.13 10.13
CA SER A 44 -12.82 -13.66 9.09
C SER A 44 -12.37 -15.05 8.64
N CYS A 45 -13.32 -15.97 8.44
CA CYS A 45 -13.02 -17.31 7.89
C CYS A 45 -12.48 -17.25 6.46
N GLU A 46 -12.83 -16.22 5.70
CA GLU A 46 -12.41 -16.01 4.30
C GLU A 46 -10.92 -15.67 4.19
N SER A 47 -10.28 -15.24 5.29
CA SER A 47 -8.89 -14.83 5.26
C SER A 47 -7.89 -15.99 5.17
N ARG A 48 -8.34 -17.24 5.28
CA ARG A 48 -7.47 -18.43 5.24
C ARG A 48 -6.78 -18.62 3.89
N GLY A 49 -7.34 -18.04 2.83
CA GLY A 49 -6.77 -18.07 1.49
C GLY A 49 -6.05 -16.79 1.08
N ASP A 50 -5.87 -15.81 1.98
CA ASP A 50 -5.22 -14.55 1.63
C ASP A 50 -3.70 -14.69 1.55
N ARG A 51 -3.08 -13.93 0.65
CA ARG A 51 -1.63 -13.82 0.54
C ARG A 51 -1.19 -12.41 0.87
N TYR A 52 -0.15 -12.29 1.68
CA TYR A 52 0.40 -11.00 2.11
C TYR A 52 1.75 -10.77 1.44
N MET A 53 1.92 -9.59 0.86
CA MET A 53 3.19 -9.15 0.31
C MET A 53 3.62 -7.86 1.01
N LEU A 54 4.92 -7.70 1.26
CA LEU A 54 5.50 -6.51 1.87
C LEU A 54 6.52 -5.91 0.92
N LEU A 55 6.25 -4.67 0.52
CA LEU A 55 7.14 -3.87 -0.31
C LEU A 55 7.46 -2.54 0.38
N THR A 56 8.64 -2.01 0.09
CA THR A 56 9.12 -0.71 0.57
C THR A 56 9.43 0.23 -0.60
N PHE A 57 9.82 1.46 -0.29
CA PHE A 57 10.19 2.48 -1.27
C PHE A 57 11.65 2.37 -1.76
N GLU A 58 12.36 1.31 -1.38
CA GLU A 58 13.71 1.06 -1.89
C GLU A 58 13.71 0.76 -3.39
N ASP A 59 14.90 0.72 -3.99
CA ASP A 59 15.05 0.31 -5.38
C ASP A 59 14.99 -1.23 -5.51
N TYR A 60 14.47 -1.69 -6.65
CA TYR A 60 14.48 -3.11 -7.02
C TYR A 60 15.92 -3.65 -7.05
N PRO A 61 16.20 -4.85 -6.49
CA PRO A 61 15.28 -5.84 -5.91
C PRO A 61 15.07 -5.74 -4.39
N ARG A 62 15.71 -4.78 -3.70
CA ARG A 62 15.69 -4.70 -2.23
C ARG A 62 14.35 -4.25 -1.65
N ASN A 63 13.50 -3.66 -2.50
CA ASN A 63 12.16 -3.22 -2.18
C ASN A 63 11.22 -4.37 -1.78
N ILE A 64 11.44 -5.59 -2.28
CA ILE A 64 10.62 -6.76 -1.94
C ILE A 64 11.16 -7.36 -0.63
N LYS A 65 10.43 -7.17 0.46
CA LYS A 65 10.78 -7.76 1.76
C LYS A 65 10.09 -9.11 1.97
N ALA A 66 8.81 -9.19 1.62
CA ALA A 66 8.06 -10.44 1.60
C ALA A 66 7.32 -10.58 0.26
N GLY A 67 7.70 -11.61 -0.51
CA GLY A 67 7.15 -11.88 -1.84
C GLY A 67 5.95 -12.83 -1.83
N TRP A 68 5.52 -13.22 -3.03
CA TRP A 68 4.35 -14.07 -3.30
C TRP A 68 4.35 -15.44 -2.63
N LYS A 69 5.54 -16.00 -2.37
CA LYS A 69 5.74 -17.36 -1.87
C LYS A 69 5.99 -17.42 -0.35
N GLU A 70 6.04 -16.28 0.31
CA GLU A 70 6.44 -16.20 1.71
C GLU A 70 5.29 -16.49 2.67
N ASN A 71 5.62 -17.10 3.81
CA ASN A 71 4.68 -17.37 4.88
C ASN A 71 4.41 -16.10 5.72
N LEU A 72 3.27 -16.07 6.40
CA LEU A 72 2.92 -14.95 7.28
C LEU A 72 3.96 -14.69 8.38
N GLN A 73 4.64 -15.74 8.87
CA GLN A 73 5.69 -15.58 9.88
C GLN A 73 6.90 -14.80 9.34
N THR A 74 7.34 -15.11 8.11
CA THR A 74 8.41 -14.37 7.44
C THR A 74 7.98 -12.92 7.22
N PHE A 75 6.75 -12.71 6.74
CA PHE A 75 6.17 -11.37 6.56
C PHE A 75 6.22 -10.54 7.85
N MET A 76 5.79 -11.11 8.99
CA MET A 76 5.79 -10.39 10.27
C MET A 76 7.21 -10.14 10.80
N SER A 77 8.16 -11.03 10.51
CA SER A 77 9.57 -10.83 10.86
C SER A 77 10.17 -9.67 10.07
N GLU A 78 9.97 -9.65 8.75
CA GLU A 78 10.44 -8.59 7.86
C GLU A 78 9.80 -7.24 8.18
N LEU A 79 8.51 -7.22 8.51
CA LEU A 79 7.81 -6.00 8.95
C LEU A 79 8.47 -5.37 10.19
N LYS A 80 8.88 -6.20 11.16
CA LYS A 80 9.55 -5.72 12.38
C LYS A 80 10.93 -5.15 12.08
N ASN A 81 11.64 -5.77 11.14
CA ASN A 81 12.99 -5.39 10.74
C ASN A 81 13.06 -4.17 9.80
N LEU A 82 11.92 -3.58 9.39
CA LEU A 82 11.95 -2.38 8.56
C LEU A 82 12.66 -1.23 9.29
N VAL A 83 13.55 -0.55 8.58
CA VAL A 83 14.25 0.65 9.06
C VAL A 83 13.93 1.79 8.11
N ALA A 84 13.64 2.97 8.65
CA ALA A 84 13.43 4.15 7.85
C ALA A 84 14.79 4.66 7.32
N SER A 85 15.01 4.48 6.02
CA SER A 85 16.15 4.99 5.29
C SER A 85 15.77 5.29 3.84
N GLY A 86 16.34 6.36 3.28
CA GLY A 86 16.17 6.71 1.87
C GLY A 86 15.14 7.81 1.60
N MET A 87 14.69 7.85 0.35
CA MET A 87 13.85 8.92 -0.22
C MET A 87 12.40 8.46 -0.45
N THR A 88 11.50 9.42 -0.59
CA THR A 88 10.08 9.19 -0.87
C THR A 88 9.81 8.95 -2.37
N THR A 89 10.28 7.82 -2.91
CA THR A 89 10.14 7.42 -4.32
C THR A 89 8.83 6.70 -4.63
N MET A 90 7.70 7.26 -4.18
CA MET A 90 6.38 6.64 -4.24
C MET A 90 5.97 6.16 -5.65
N GLY A 91 6.23 6.94 -6.70
CA GLY A 91 5.88 6.57 -8.07
C GLY A 91 6.63 5.34 -8.59
N SER A 92 7.94 5.24 -8.31
CA SER A 92 8.74 4.07 -8.66
C SER A 92 8.27 2.83 -7.89
N ALA A 93 8.03 2.99 -6.58
CA ALA A 93 7.60 1.89 -5.73
C ALA A 93 6.23 1.34 -6.12
N LEU A 94 5.26 2.22 -6.43
CA LEU A 94 3.93 1.82 -6.88
C LEU A 94 3.96 1.13 -8.24
N LYS A 95 4.76 1.64 -9.18
CA LYS A 95 4.98 0.96 -10.46
C LYS A 95 5.51 -0.45 -10.26
N GLN A 96 6.50 -0.64 -9.39
CA GLN A 96 7.06 -1.96 -9.10
C GLN A 96 6.03 -2.90 -8.47
N VAL A 97 5.16 -2.41 -7.58
CA VAL A 97 4.02 -3.20 -7.06
C VAL A 97 3.14 -3.69 -8.20
N PHE A 98 2.72 -2.80 -9.10
CA PHE A 98 1.89 -3.16 -10.25
C PHE A 98 2.58 -4.16 -11.17
N ASP A 99 3.87 -3.97 -11.47
CA ASP A 99 4.65 -4.88 -12.31
C ASP A 99 4.71 -6.29 -11.70
N ILE A 100 4.90 -6.41 -10.38
CA ILE A 100 4.95 -7.70 -9.69
C ILE A 100 3.58 -8.40 -9.70
N LEU A 101 2.50 -7.66 -9.46
CA LEU A 101 1.14 -8.20 -9.55
C LEU A 101 0.83 -8.68 -10.98
N ASN A 102 1.18 -7.88 -11.98
CA ASN A 102 0.98 -8.25 -13.38
C ASN A 102 1.84 -9.46 -13.80
N MET A 103 3.06 -9.57 -13.27
CA MET A 103 3.91 -10.73 -13.50
C MET A 103 3.27 -12.02 -12.94
N ASN A 104 2.64 -11.96 -11.76
CA ASN A 104 1.92 -13.10 -11.19
C ASN A 104 0.72 -13.50 -12.07
N ARG A 105 -0.05 -12.53 -12.59
CA ARG A 105 -1.16 -12.78 -13.52
C ARG A 105 -0.74 -13.42 -14.83
N MET A 106 0.42 -13.02 -15.35
CA MET A 106 1.01 -13.64 -16.54
C MET A 106 1.46 -15.07 -16.26
N GLN A 107 2.04 -15.34 -15.08
CA GLN A 107 2.42 -16.71 -14.68
C GLN A 107 1.21 -17.62 -14.49
N THR A 108 0.10 -17.11 -13.95
CA THR A 108 -1.15 -17.87 -13.79
C THR A 108 -1.95 -17.98 -15.09
N GLY A 109 -1.61 -17.18 -16.11
CA GLY A 109 -2.26 -17.20 -17.42
C GLY A 109 -3.66 -16.58 -17.42
N ILE A 110 -3.96 -15.71 -16.47
CA ILE A 110 -5.29 -15.07 -16.34
C ILE A 110 -5.53 -14.08 -17.48
N ASP A 111 -4.50 -13.31 -17.85
CA ASP A 111 -4.59 -12.34 -18.92
C ASP A 111 -4.35 -13.02 -20.28
N MET A 112 -5.40 -13.64 -20.83
CA MET A 112 -5.38 -14.33 -22.14
C MET A 112 -5.58 -13.36 -23.31
N TYR A 113 -4.53 -12.61 -23.67
CA TYR A 113 -4.60 -11.74 -24.86
C TYR A 113 -4.89 -12.56 -26.12
N GLY A 114 -5.89 -12.13 -26.90
CA GLY A 114 -6.30 -12.79 -28.15
C GLY A 114 -7.38 -13.87 -28.01
N GLN A 115 -7.74 -14.33 -26.80
CA GLN A 115 -8.81 -15.31 -26.58
C GLN A 115 -10.09 -14.70 -25.96
N GLY A 116 -10.11 -13.38 -25.79
CA GLY A 116 -11.20 -12.67 -25.10
C GLY A 116 -10.93 -12.52 -23.60
N ARG A 117 -11.83 -11.82 -22.89
CA ARG A 117 -11.75 -11.64 -21.43
C ARG A 117 -12.77 -12.54 -20.75
N TYR A 118 -12.30 -13.29 -19.75
CA TYR A 118 -13.15 -14.15 -18.93
C TYR A 118 -13.39 -13.49 -17.56
N PRO A 119 -14.63 -13.01 -17.27
CA PRO A 119 -14.91 -12.30 -16.02
C PRO A 119 -14.73 -13.12 -14.74
N PHE A 120 -14.71 -14.45 -14.86
CA PHE A 120 -14.56 -15.38 -13.74
C PHE A 120 -13.10 -15.68 -13.37
N TYR A 121 -12.13 -15.31 -14.22
CA TYR A 121 -10.71 -15.40 -13.89
C TYR A 121 -10.27 -14.12 -13.18
N LEU A 122 -10.52 -14.13 -11.87
CA LEU A 122 -10.22 -13.04 -10.96
C LEU A 122 -9.00 -13.36 -10.12
N GLU A 123 -8.10 -12.40 -10.02
CA GLU A 123 -7.03 -12.41 -9.04
C GLU A 123 -7.06 -11.06 -8.31
N PRO A 124 -8.04 -10.90 -7.40
CA PRO A 124 -8.27 -9.62 -6.77
C PRO A 124 -7.06 -9.25 -5.91
N ALA A 125 -6.52 -8.06 -6.15
CA ALA A 125 -5.40 -7.55 -5.40
C ALA A 125 -5.74 -6.21 -4.77
N VAL A 126 -5.38 -6.05 -3.51
CA VAL A 126 -5.54 -4.79 -2.79
C VAL A 126 -4.20 -4.31 -2.31
N ILE A 127 -3.87 -3.08 -2.70
CA ILE A 127 -2.63 -2.41 -2.36
C ILE A 127 -2.95 -1.40 -1.27
N ILE A 128 -2.28 -1.52 -0.13
CA ILE A 128 -2.39 -0.60 1.00
C ILE A 128 -1.06 0.13 1.12
N VAL A 129 -1.08 1.41 0.75
CA VAL A 129 0.08 2.30 0.87
C VAL A 129 0.03 3.00 2.21
N ILE A 130 1.13 2.98 2.95
CA ILE A 130 1.26 3.73 4.20
C ILE A 130 2.40 4.71 4.03
N SER A 131 2.12 6.01 4.17
CA SER A 131 3.10 7.09 4.01
C SER A 131 2.76 8.26 4.92
N ASP A 132 3.71 9.17 5.15
CA ASP A 132 3.54 10.37 5.99
C ASP A 132 2.81 11.53 5.27
N GLY A 133 2.62 11.42 3.95
CA GLY A 133 2.00 12.49 3.14
C GLY A 133 2.90 13.71 2.98
N GLY A 134 4.21 13.54 3.22
CA GLY A 134 5.22 14.56 2.96
C GLY A 134 5.39 14.85 1.46
N LYS A 135 6.35 15.72 1.14
CA LYS A 135 6.69 15.99 -0.26
C LYS A 135 7.39 14.77 -0.87
N LEU A 136 7.02 14.45 -2.11
CA LEU A 136 7.64 13.35 -2.86
C LEU A 136 9.04 13.77 -3.30
N THR A 137 10.05 12.95 -3.01
CA THR A 137 11.46 13.24 -3.29
C THR A 137 12.03 12.20 -4.23
N THR A 138 12.76 12.69 -5.22
CA THR A 138 13.58 11.89 -6.14
C THR A 138 15.03 12.32 -6.02
N GLN A 139 15.97 11.52 -6.54
CA GLN A 139 17.42 11.78 -6.44
C GLN A 139 17.85 13.20 -6.83
N GLY A 140 17.11 13.88 -7.70
CA GLY A 140 17.42 15.23 -8.15
C GLY A 140 16.40 16.32 -7.81
N THR A 141 15.15 15.97 -7.47
CA THR A 141 14.07 16.98 -7.33
C THR A 141 13.00 16.58 -6.32
N VAL A 142 12.34 17.59 -5.76
CA VAL A 142 11.08 17.42 -5.04
C VAL A 142 9.94 17.52 -6.03
N GLN A 143 9.15 16.47 -6.17
CA GLN A 143 8.02 16.42 -7.10
C GLN A 143 6.73 16.81 -6.36
N ALA A 144 5.94 17.68 -6.99
CA ALA A 144 4.62 18.06 -6.48
C ALA A 144 3.53 17.08 -6.90
N GLU A 145 3.72 16.43 -8.05
CA GLU A 145 2.75 15.50 -8.65
C GLU A 145 3.30 14.07 -8.63
N LEU A 146 2.41 13.10 -8.45
CA LEU A 146 2.73 11.69 -8.49
C LEU A 146 2.62 11.19 -9.93
N ASN A 147 3.77 11.10 -10.61
CA ASN A 147 3.83 10.53 -11.95
C ASN A 147 4.48 9.14 -11.91
N LEU A 148 3.75 8.15 -12.43
CA LEU A 148 4.26 6.80 -12.60
C LEU A 148 5.19 6.75 -13.83
N PRO A 149 6.41 6.17 -13.72
CA PRO A 149 7.23 5.93 -14.90
C PRO A 149 6.51 4.96 -15.85
N MET A 150 6.18 5.39 -17.07
CA MET A 150 5.41 4.54 -18.00
C MET A 150 6.23 3.45 -18.69
N TYR A 151 7.56 3.45 -18.57
CA TYR A 151 8.40 2.41 -19.15
C TYR A 151 8.38 1.15 -18.26
N SER A 152 7.58 0.15 -18.62
CA SER A 152 7.66 -1.18 -18.02
C SER A 152 8.57 -2.10 -18.83
N THR A 153 9.45 -2.80 -18.12
CA THR A 153 10.31 -3.84 -18.68
C THR A 153 9.64 -5.22 -18.63
N VAL A 154 8.41 -5.31 -18.12
CA VAL A 154 7.66 -6.55 -18.02
C VAL A 154 7.19 -6.97 -19.42
N PRO A 155 7.53 -8.20 -19.89
CA PRO A 155 7.05 -8.69 -21.16
C PRO A 155 5.51 -8.73 -21.22
N GLY A 156 4.92 -8.24 -22.31
CA GLY A 156 3.46 -8.17 -22.48
C GLY A 156 2.82 -6.93 -21.86
N SER A 157 3.61 -6.03 -21.25
CA SER A 157 3.11 -4.73 -20.77
C SER A 157 2.63 -3.83 -21.92
N GLU A 158 3.18 -4.01 -23.11
CA GLU A 158 2.77 -3.33 -24.35
C GLU A 158 1.33 -3.63 -24.78
N LEU A 159 0.75 -4.75 -24.29
CA LEU A 159 -0.62 -5.16 -24.60
C LEU A 159 -1.66 -4.41 -23.73
N THR A 160 -1.20 -3.59 -22.79
CA THR A 160 -2.05 -2.78 -21.91
C THR A 160 -1.56 -1.36 -21.78
N ARG A 161 -2.50 -0.41 -21.81
CA ARG A 161 -2.18 1.02 -21.70
C ARG A 161 -1.91 1.44 -20.25
N GLU A 162 -2.67 0.90 -19.31
CA GLU A 162 -2.61 1.30 -17.90
C GLU A 162 -1.77 0.30 -17.09
N PRO A 163 -1.08 0.76 -16.03
CA PRO A 163 -0.22 -0.10 -15.21
C PRO A 163 -1.03 -1.01 -14.27
N PHE A 164 -2.26 -0.64 -13.92
CA PHE A 164 -3.14 -1.42 -13.04
C PHE A 164 -4.20 -2.21 -13.83
N ARG A 165 -4.82 -3.18 -13.16
CA ARG A 165 -5.93 -3.99 -13.70
C ARG A 165 -7.24 -3.65 -13.00
N TRP A 166 -8.34 -4.03 -13.64
CA TRP A 166 -9.71 -3.74 -13.19
C TRP A 166 -10.08 -4.34 -11.82
N ASP A 167 -9.36 -5.37 -11.38
CA ASP A 167 -9.52 -6.06 -10.09
C ASP A 167 -8.43 -5.69 -9.08
N GLN A 168 -7.65 -4.64 -9.36
CA GLN A 168 -6.62 -4.09 -8.45
C GLN A 168 -7.12 -2.78 -7.82
N ARG A 169 -7.22 -2.74 -6.49
CA ARG A 169 -7.68 -1.55 -5.75
C ARG A 169 -6.55 -0.96 -4.90
N LEU A 170 -6.38 0.36 -4.94
CA LEU A 170 -5.37 1.09 -4.17
C LEU A 170 -6.01 1.88 -3.01
N TYR A 171 -5.60 1.59 -1.79
CA TYR A 171 -5.92 2.40 -0.61
C TYR A 171 -4.66 3.05 -0.06
N ALA A 172 -4.77 4.31 0.36
CA ALA A 172 -3.68 5.03 0.98
C ALA A 172 -4.04 5.39 2.43
N LEU A 173 -3.14 5.08 3.37
CA LEU A 173 -3.18 5.54 4.75
C LEU A 173 -2.10 6.61 4.91
N VAL A 174 -2.53 7.87 4.96
CA VAL A 174 -1.62 9.01 5.08
C VAL A 174 -1.54 9.44 6.54
N LEU A 175 -0.38 9.20 7.17
CA LEU A 175 -0.14 9.43 8.59
C LEU A 175 0.18 10.92 8.86
N ARG A 176 -0.86 11.76 8.90
CA ARG A 176 -0.76 13.18 9.29
C ARG A 176 -0.89 13.37 10.80
N MET A 177 -0.06 12.66 11.56
CA MET A 177 -0.09 12.70 13.02
C MET A 177 0.82 13.82 13.53
N ALA A 178 0.23 14.81 14.21
CA ALA A 178 1.00 15.92 14.79
C ALA A 178 1.85 15.45 15.98
N GLY A 179 2.99 16.12 16.19
CA GLY A 179 3.82 15.98 17.39
C GLY A 179 3.24 16.70 18.63
N THR A 180 2.25 17.55 18.42
CA THR A 180 1.49 18.26 19.47
C THR A 180 0.15 17.55 19.72
N PRO A 181 -0.45 17.69 20.92
CA PRO A 181 -1.78 17.18 21.17
C PRO A 181 -2.77 17.74 20.13
N PRO A 182 -3.66 16.91 19.56
CA PRO A 182 -4.63 17.37 18.58
C PRO A 182 -5.60 18.37 19.23
N ALA A 183 -5.81 19.52 18.58
CA ALA A 183 -6.64 20.62 19.10
C ALA A 183 -8.16 20.34 19.04
N SER A 184 -8.59 19.36 18.24
CA SER A 184 -9.98 18.88 18.17
C SER A 184 -10.02 17.40 17.83
N GLN A 185 -10.90 16.65 18.50
CA GLN A 185 -11.13 15.22 18.28
C GLN A 185 -12.37 14.97 17.42
N ASP A 186 -12.45 15.61 16.26
CA ASP A 186 -13.51 15.24 15.32
C ASP A 186 -13.16 13.87 14.74
N GLY A 187 -13.91 12.85 15.19
CA GLY A 187 -13.73 11.44 14.81
C GLY A 187 -14.14 11.12 13.38
N HIS A 188 -14.20 12.12 12.50
CA HIS A 188 -14.50 11.92 11.09
C HIS A 188 -13.23 11.61 10.30
N VAL A 189 -13.30 10.52 9.54
CA VAL A 189 -12.25 10.12 8.61
C VAL A 189 -12.30 11.04 7.39
N ALA A 190 -11.44 12.06 7.38
CA ALA A 190 -11.31 12.97 6.25
C ALA A 190 -10.63 12.27 5.05
N THR A 191 -11.00 12.67 3.84
CA THR A 191 -10.23 12.40 2.62
C THR A 191 -9.00 13.29 2.61
N ASP A 192 -7.87 12.75 2.15
CA ASP A 192 -6.65 13.53 2.02
C ASP A 192 -6.53 14.13 0.62
N ASN A 193 -6.08 15.38 0.50
CA ASN A 193 -5.80 16.01 -0.80
C ASN A 193 -4.33 15.79 -1.20
N SER A 194 -3.83 14.56 -1.02
CA SER A 194 -2.45 14.22 -1.41
C SER A 194 -2.38 13.77 -2.88
N PRO A 195 -1.19 13.83 -3.51
CA PRO A 195 -1.02 13.40 -4.90
C PRO A 195 -1.44 11.95 -5.18
N ILE A 196 -1.50 11.09 -4.16
CA ILE A 196 -1.95 9.70 -4.29
C ILE A 196 -3.47 9.57 -4.41
N ASP A 197 -4.24 10.56 -4.00
CA ASP A 197 -5.71 10.49 -3.94
C ASP A 197 -6.33 10.24 -5.33
N ALA A 198 -5.86 10.98 -6.35
CA ALA A 198 -6.30 10.79 -7.73
C ALA A 198 -6.06 9.35 -8.23
N MET A 199 -4.96 8.71 -7.81
CA MET A 199 -4.67 7.34 -8.19
C MET A 199 -5.49 6.31 -7.40
N CYS A 200 -5.78 6.59 -6.13
CA CYS A 200 -6.72 5.81 -5.35
C CYS A 200 -8.12 5.84 -5.98
N GLU A 201 -8.59 7.00 -6.44
CA GLU A 201 -9.90 7.14 -7.09
C GLU A 201 -9.97 6.36 -8.41
N VAL A 202 -8.95 6.48 -9.26
CA VAL A 202 -8.90 5.80 -10.56
C VAL A 202 -8.92 4.27 -10.43
N THR A 203 -8.30 3.72 -9.38
CA THR A 203 -8.33 2.27 -9.09
C THR A 203 -9.55 1.81 -8.29
N GLY A 204 -10.53 2.69 -8.04
CA GLY A 204 -11.74 2.38 -7.27
C GLY A 204 -11.50 2.19 -5.76
N GLY A 205 -10.38 2.71 -5.24
CA GLY A 205 -10.03 2.74 -3.83
C GLY A 205 -10.28 4.11 -3.20
N ARG A 206 -9.54 4.41 -2.11
CA ARG A 206 -9.70 5.66 -1.35
C ARG A 206 -8.44 6.00 -0.55
N SER A 207 -8.10 7.29 -0.47
CA SER A 207 -7.12 7.81 0.50
C SER A 207 -7.77 8.16 1.84
N TYR A 208 -7.05 7.87 2.93
CA TYR A 208 -7.49 8.11 4.30
C TYR A 208 -6.47 9.02 4.99
N MET A 209 -6.93 10.15 5.51
CA MET A 209 -6.12 11.01 6.37
C MET A 209 -6.17 10.52 7.82
N VAL A 210 -5.04 10.07 8.33
CA VAL A 210 -4.89 9.56 9.69
C VAL A 210 -4.25 10.61 10.58
N THR A 211 -5.07 11.23 11.44
CA THR A 211 -4.61 12.26 12.39
C THR A 211 -4.33 11.72 13.79
N SER A 212 -4.91 10.56 14.14
CA SER A 212 -4.77 9.93 15.46
C SER A 212 -4.82 8.40 15.36
N GLN A 213 -4.33 7.71 16.39
CA GLN A 213 -4.39 6.25 16.46
C GLN A 213 -5.83 5.72 16.44
N ARG A 214 -6.78 6.46 17.02
CA ARG A 214 -8.20 6.08 16.99
C ARG A 214 -8.75 6.10 15.57
N VAL A 215 -8.45 7.17 14.82
CA VAL A 215 -8.83 7.29 13.40
C VAL A 215 -8.15 6.20 12.57
N LEU A 216 -6.89 5.89 12.85
CA LEU A 216 -6.17 4.79 12.19
C LEU A 216 -6.91 3.45 12.34
N HIS A 217 -7.29 3.07 13.56
CA HIS A 217 -8.03 1.82 13.79
C HIS A 217 -9.38 1.82 13.08
N GLN A 218 -10.12 2.94 13.11
CA GLN A 218 -11.39 3.08 12.38
C GLN A 218 -11.22 2.92 10.86
N CYS A 219 -10.15 3.50 10.29
CA CYS A 219 -9.83 3.36 8.87
C CYS A 219 -9.53 1.90 8.52
N ILE A 220 -8.75 1.21 9.36
CA ILE A 220 -8.42 -0.21 9.18
C ILE A 220 -9.67 -1.08 9.25
N ASP A 221 -10.55 -0.87 10.23
CA ASP A 221 -11.80 -1.61 10.35
C ASP A 221 -12.69 -1.41 9.11
N SER A 222 -12.79 -0.17 8.61
CA SER A 222 -13.52 0.12 7.36
C SER A 222 -12.88 -0.56 6.15
N LEU A 223 -11.55 -0.60 6.07
CA LEU A 223 -10.81 -1.23 4.97
C LEU A 223 -11.01 -2.75 4.97
N VAL A 224 -10.94 -3.39 6.15
CA VAL A 224 -11.20 -4.83 6.31
C VAL A 224 -12.62 -5.20 5.87
N GLN A 225 -13.63 -4.37 6.20
CA GLN A 225 -15.01 -4.59 5.74
C GLN A 225 -15.12 -4.48 4.21
N LYS A 226 -14.50 -3.47 3.59
CA LYS A 226 -14.51 -3.32 2.12
C LYS A 226 -13.87 -4.49 1.38
N LEU A 227 -12.92 -5.17 2.02
CA LEU A 227 -12.26 -6.35 1.47
C LEU A 227 -13.07 -7.65 1.60
N GLN A 228 -14.18 -7.65 2.33
CA GLN A 228 -15.10 -8.81 2.40
C GLN A 228 -16.13 -8.79 1.26
N PHE A 229 -16.42 -7.61 0.71
CA PHE A 229 -17.40 -7.41 -0.36
C PHE A 229 -16.77 -7.14 -1.73
N GLY A 230 -15.47 -7.44 -1.87
CA GLY A 230 -14.67 -7.19 -3.07
C GLY A 230 -14.68 -8.36 -4.03
#